data_AF-A0A368XN85-F1
#
_entry.id   AF-A0A368XN85-F1
#
_cell.length_a   1.000
_cell.length_b   1.000
_cell.length_c   1.000
_cell.angle_alpha   90.00
_cell.angle_beta   90.00
_cell.angle_gamma   90.00
#
_symmetry.space_group_name_H-M   'P 1'
#
loop_
_entity.id
_entity.type
_entity.pdbx_description
1 polymer ?
#
loop_
_entity_poly.entity_id
_entity_poly.type
_entity_poly.pdbx_seq_one_letter_code
_entity_poly.pdbx_strand_id
1 'polypeptide(L)'
;MFRDEIGGSDENGYARLGGKGVHGDPFIDLKLFCHGDSGTPDALFGADFSLDVSHRDFACNSVYYDPINEVLIDPTGRGISDAEKMLLHVVCDPQLRRPASVGQVSLRYFKFLLRGFQPTAATRKAIEERFIPCLSALTDADRLGYIKRQIFGKLAASEHADAKARLEAAVKSCTVTGLWNECFEPICGEMCT
;
A
#
# COMPACT_ATOMS: atom_id res chain seq x y z
N MET A 1 9.69 32.64 2.14
CA MET A 1 10.90 32.47 1.30
C MET A 1 10.77 31.09 0.68
N PHE A 2 10.41 31.02 -0.60
CA PHE A 2 10.44 29.74 -1.32
C PHE A 2 11.89 29.25 -1.28
N ARG A 3 12.11 28.03 -0.79
CA ARG A 3 13.45 27.44 -0.76
C ARG A 3 13.75 26.96 -2.17
N ASP A 4 14.84 27.47 -2.75
CA ASP A 4 15.26 27.18 -4.14
C ASP A 4 15.97 25.82 -4.30
N GLU A 5 16.21 25.11 -3.19
CA GLU A 5 16.78 23.76 -3.23
C GLU A 5 15.69 22.73 -3.57
N ILE A 6 15.47 22.52 -4.86
CA ILE A 6 14.73 21.37 -5.38
C ILE A 6 15.55 20.11 -5.07
N GLY A 7 15.03 19.25 -4.18
CA GLY A 7 15.62 17.93 -3.94
C GLY A 7 15.15 16.94 -5.00
N GLY A 8 16.02 16.62 -5.97
CA GLY A 8 15.79 15.52 -6.91
C GLY A 8 16.35 14.20 -6.39
N SER A 9 15.54 13.15 -6.41
CA SER A 9 16.01 11.77 -6.30
C SER A 9 15.46 11.01 -7.50
N ASP A 10 16.35 10.60 -8.39
CA ASP A 10 15.99 9.84 -9.58
C ASP A 10 16.20 8.36 -9.28
N GLU A 11 15.10 7.61 -9.30
CA GLU A 11 15.10 6.16 -9.37
C GLU A 11 14.29 5.79 -10.60
N ASN A 12 14.67 4.76 -11.37
CA ASN A 12 14.09 4.48 -12.69
C ASN A 12 12.56 4.70 -12.75
N GLY A 13 12.14 5.67 -13.57
CA GLY A 13 10.73 6.05 -13.79
C GLY A 13 10.03 6.78 -12.64
N TYR A 14 10.77 7.26 -11.66
CA TYR A 14 10.31 8.04 -10.51
C TYR A 14 11.16 9.30 -10.34
N ALA A 15 10.49 10.44 -10.23
CA ALA A 15 11.11 11.70 -9.84
C ALA A 15 10.29 12.35 -8.73
N ARG A 16 10.95 12.88 -7.70
CA ARG A 16 10.31 13.74 -6.70
C ARG A 16 10.69 15.18 -6.97
N LEU A 17 9.69 16.05 -7.05
CA LEU A 17 9.85 17.50 -7.20
C LEU A 17 9.32 18.21 -5.97
N GLY A 18 10.09 19.15 -5.42
CA GLY A 18 9.68 19.97 -4.27
C GLY A 18 10.57 19.78 -3.04
N GLY A 19 10.03 20.10 -1.87
CA GLY A 19 10.82 20.15 -0.64
C GLY A 19 11.20 18.79 -0.07
N LYS A 20 12.24 18.77 0.77
CA LYS A 20 12.71 17.56 1.44
C LYS A 20 11.68 17.15 2.49
N GLY A 21 11.24 15.88 2.46
CA GLY A 21 10.15 15.36 3.31
C GLY A 21 10.34 15.53 4.84
N VAL A 22 11.55 15.84 5.30
CA VAL A 22 11.88 16.12 6.71
C VAL A 22 11.21 17.39 7.24
N HIS A 23 10.87 18.33 6.36
CA HIS A 23 10.36 19.65 6.76
C HIS A 23 8.85 19.83 6.57
N GLY A 24 8.15 18.81 6.06
CA GLY A 24 6.72 18.92 5.74
C GLY A 24 6.43 19.84 4.55
N ASP A 25 7.47 20.23 3.81
CA ASP A 25 7.33 21.03 2.60
C ASP A 25 6.52 20.27 1.54
N PRO A 26 5.66 20.94 0.76
CA PRO A 26 4.93 20.29 -0.31
C PRO A 26 5.88 19.72 -1.37
N PHE A 27 5.55 18.52 -1.86
CA PHE A 27 6.26 17.86 -2.94
C PHE A 27 5.27 17.09 -3.83
N ILE A 28 5.71 16.79 -5.05
CA ILE A 28 5.00 16.00 -6.04
C ILE A 28 5.88 14.80 -6.41
N ASP A 29 5.27 13.62 -6.41
CA ASP A 29 5.87 12.40 -6.93
C ASP A 29 5.41 12.20 -8.38
N LEU A 30 6.35 12.28 -9.32
CA LEU A 30 6.14 11.95 -10.71
C LEU A 30 6.52 10.50 -10.94
N LYS A 31 5.61 9.72 -11.52
CA LYS A 31 5.80 8.30 -11.83
C LYS A 31 5.34 8.03 -13.25
N LEU A 32 6.18 7.35 -14.02
CA LEU A 32 5.74 6.74 -15.27
C LEU A 32 4.84 5.53 -14.99
N PHE A 33 3.95 5.22 -15.93
CA PHE A 33 3.13 4.00 -15.85
C PHE A 33 4.04 2.78 -15.82
N CYS A 34 3.90 1.94 -14.79
CA CYS A 34 4.76 0.78 -14.61
C CYS A 34 4.19 -0.44 -15.32
N HIS A 35 4.97 -1.05 -16.20
CA HIS A 35 4.68 -2.31 -16.87
C HIS A 35 5.36 -3.50 -16.17
N GLY A 36 6.52 -3.29 -15.53
CA GLY A 36 7.25 -4.35 -14.81
C GLY A 36 8.30 -3.80 -13.84
N ASP A 37 8.57 -4.57 -12.77
CA ASP A 37 9.72 -4.40 -11.87
C ASP A 37 9.98 -2.96 -11.35
N SER A 38 8.91 -2.25 -10.95
CA SER A 38 9.01 -0.88 -10.41
C SER A 38 10.09 -0.74 -9.32
N GLY A 39 10.95 0.28 -9.45
CA GLY A 39 11.98 0.60 -8.46
C GLY A 39 13.22 -0.31 -8.53
N THR A 40 13.48 -0.94 -9.66
CA THR A 40 14.73 -1.68 -9.95
C THR A 40 15.40 -1.12 -11.22
N PRO A 41 16.68 -1.47 -11.48
CA PRO A 41 17.33 -1.25 -12.79
C PRO A 41 16.57 -1.79 -13.99
N ASP A 42 15.75 -2.82 -13.79
CA ASP A 42 15.04 -3.55 -14.84
C ASP A 42 13.60 -3.07 -15.04
N ALA A 43 13.23 -1.94 -14.42
CA ALA A 43 11.87 -1.42 -14.47
C ALA A 43 11.44 -1.12 -15.91
N LEU A 44 10.26 -1.62 -16.29
CA LEU A 44 9.64 -1.37 -17.59
C LEU A 44 8.51 -0.36 -17.42
N PHE A 45 8.46 0.62 -18.31
CA PHE A 45 7.43 1.67 -18.31
C PHE A 45 6.63 1.64 -19.60
N GLY A 46 5.40 2.15 -19.52
CA GLY A 46 4.56 2.36 -20.68
C GLY A 46 3.85 3.70 -20.67
N ALA A 47 2.85 3.79 -21.54
CA ALA A 47 2.14 5.03 -21.85
C ALA A 47 0.62 4.95 -21.58
N ASP A 48 0.16 3.84 -20.99
CA ASP A 48 -1.25 3.59 -20.74
C ASP A 48 -1.50 2.92 -19.39
N PHE A 49 -2.77 2.79 -19.03
CA PHE A 49 -3.20 2.24 -17.74
C PHE A 49 -3.16 0.70 -17.68
N SER A 50 -3.04 0.01 -18.81
CA SER A 50 -3.38 -1.41 -18.95
C SER A 50 -2.61 -2.31 -17.99
N LEU A 51 -1.31 -2.03 -17.80
CA LEU A 51 -0.47 -2.76 -16.87
C LEU A 51 -0.27 -2.03 -15.54
N ASP A 52 -0.29 -0.69 -15.50
CA ASP A 52 -0.10 0.08 -14.26
C ASP A 52 -1.14 -0.28 -13.19
N VAL A 53 -2.38 -0.52 -13.61
CA VAL A 53 -3.48 -0.94 -12.74
C VAL A 53 -3.14 -2.22 -11.99
N SER A 54 -2.51 -3.18 -12.67
CA SER A 54 -2.10 -4.48 -12.12
C SER A 54 -0.92 -4.39 -11.16
N HIS A 55 -0.22 -3.25 -11.10
CA HIS A 55 0.81 -2.96 -10.09
C HIS A 55 0.25 -2.35 -8.80
N ARG A 56 -1.03 -1.90 -8.81
CA ARG A 56 -1.69 -1.30 -7.66
C ARG A 56 -2.28 -2.36 -6.74
N ASP A 57 -2.54 -2.00 -5.49
CA ASP A 57 -3.12 -2.94 -4.52
C ASP A 57 -4.60 -3.24 -4.80
N PHE A 58 -5.43 -2.21 -4.73
CA PHE A 58 -6.89 -2.33 -4.74
C PHE A 58 -7.50 -1.40 -5.77
N ALA A 59 -8.64 -1.78 -6.35
CA ALA A 59 -9.33 -1.00 -7.36
C ALA A 59 -9.60 0.45 -6.94
N CYS A 60 -9.98 0.66 -5.67
CA CYS A 60 -10.20 2.00 -5.12
C CYS A 60 -8.96 2.92 -5.13
N ASN A 61 -7.75 2.36 -5.25
CA ASN A 61 -6.50 3.10 -5.37
C ASN A 61 -5.98 3.17 -6.83
N SER A 62 -6.79 2.69 -7.78
CA SER A 62 -6.52 2.65 -9.22
C SER A 62 -7.44 3.58 -10.00
N VAL A 63 -7.80 4.70 -9.38
CA VAL A 63 -8.52 5.81 -10.02
C VAL A 63 -7.54 6.95 -10.27
N TYR A 64 -7.63 7.54 -11.45
CA TYR A 64 -6.77 8.62 -11.91
C TYR A 64 -7.61 9.87 -12.16
N TYR A 65 -7.03 11.05 -11.96
CA TYR A 65 -7.68 12.32 -12.25
C TYR A 65 -6.92 13.01 -13.37
N ASP A 66 -7.62 13.36 -14.44
CA ASP A 66 -7.11 14.22 -15.49
C ASP A 66 -7.49 15.68 -15.17
N PRO A 67 -6.53 16.52 -14.75
CA PRO A 67 -6.81 17.90 -14.38
C PRO A 67 -7.06 18.82 -15.57
N ILE A 68 -6.74 18.41 -16.81
CA ILE A 68 -6.97 19.23 -18.00
C ILE A 68 -8.42 19.12 -18.44
N ASN A 69 -8.94 17.89 -18.46
CA ASN A 69 -10.31 17.61 -18.86
C ASN A 69 -11.29 17.54 -17.68
N GLU A 70 -10.79 17.64 -16.44
CA GLU A 70 -11.56 17.57 -15.18
C GLU A 70 -12.36 16.27 -15.03
N VAL A 71 -11.78 15.15 -15.46
CA VAL A 71 -12.43 13.83 -15.42
C VAL A 71 -11.72 12.83 -14.53
N LEU A 72 -12.51 11.97 -13.89
CA LEU A 72 -12.01 10.75 -13.25
C LEU A 72 -11.92 9.63 -14.28
N ILE A 73 -10.76 8.99 -14.33
CA ILE A 73 -10.50 7.82 -15.16
C ILE A 73 -10.40 6.62 -14.23
N ASP A 74 -11.28 5.64 -14.42
CA ASP A 74 -11.29 4.38 -13.67
C ASP A 74 -11.09 3.19 -14.63
N PRO A 75 -9.83 2.81 -14.91
CA PRO A 75 -9.52 1.70 -15.81
C PRO A 75 -10.02 0.35 -15.28
N THR A 76 -10.28 0.22 -13.97
CA THR A 76 -10.82 -1.01 -13.38
C THR A 76 -12.32 -1.15 -13.62
N GLY A 77 -13.00 -0.05 -13.97
CA GLY A 77 -14.46 0.05 -14.11
C GLY A 77 -15.22 -0.04 -12.79
N ARG A 78 -14.52 -0.04 -11.64
CA ARG A 78 -15.12 -0.28 -10.32
C ARG A 78 -14.43 0.40 -9.14
N GLY A 79 -13.28 1.03 -9.35
CA GLY A 79 -12.50 1.71 -8.33
C GLY A 79 -13.28 2.86 -7.67
N ILE A 80 -14.04 3.64 -8.46
CA ILE A 80 -14.88 4.73 -7.93
C ILE A 80 -15.97 4.16 -7.01
N SER A 81 -16.75 3.20 -7.51
CA SER A 81 -17.82 2.54 -6.75
C SER A 81 -17.31 1.83 -5.49
N ASP A 82 -16.12 1.21 -5.57
CA ASP A 82 -15.46 0.60 -4.41
C ASP A 82 -15.04 1.63 -3.38
N ALA A 83 -14.51 2.78 -3.78
CA ALA A 83 -14.14 3.85 -2.87
C ALA A 83 -15.36 4.40 -2.12
N GLU A 84 -16.47 4.66 -2.84
CA GLU A 84 -17.73 5.14 -2.26
C GLU A 84 -18.35 4.14 -1.27
N LYS A 85 -18.27 2.84 -1.58
CA LYS A 85 -18.85 1.76 -0.77
C LYS A 85 -17.90 1.19 0.27
N MET A 86 -16.66 1.71 0.35
CA MET A 86 -15.58 1.18 1.17
C MET A 86 -15.35 -0.33 0.95
N LEU A 87 -15.27 -0.77 -0.31
CA LEU A 87 -15.01 -2.15 -0.68
C LEU A 87 -13.55 -2.34 -1.12
N LEU A 88 -12.96 -3.49 -0.79
CA LEU A 88 -11.65 -3.90 -1.33
C LEU A 88 -11.83 -4.98 -2.39
N HIS A 89 -11.37 -4.63 -3.58
CA HIS A 89 -11.06 -5.59 -4.64
C HIS A 89 -9.60 -5.51 -4.98
N VAL A 90 -8.87 -6.60 -4.77
CA VAL A 90 -7.47 -6.67 -5.18
C VAL A 90 -7.37 -6.67 -6.70
N VAL A 91 -6.52 -5.80 -7.24
CA VAL A 91 -6.19 -5.73 -8.68
C VAL A 91 -4.74 -6.06 -8.95
N CYS A 92 -3.92 -6.12 -7.89
CA CYS A 92 -2.51 -6.47 -7.99
C CYS A 92 -2.34 -7.86 -8.61
N ASP A 93 -1.51 -7.95 -9.65
CA ASP A 93 -0.96 -9.23 -10.09
C ASP A 93 0.35 -9.50 -9.34
N PRO A 94 0.39 -10.48 -8.42
CA PRO A 94 1.61 -10.78 -7.69
C PRO A 94 2.74 -11.34 -8.58
N GLN A 95 2.46 -11.76 -9.82
CA GLN A 95 3.51 -12.20 -10.76
C GLN A 95 4.30 -11.03 -11.35
N LEU A 96 3.73 -9.83 -11.34
CA LEU A 96 4.37 -8.63 -11.90
C LEU A 96 5.21 -7.87 -10.86
N ARG A 97 5.26 -8.34 -9.61
CA ARG A 97 5.91 -7.64 -8.50
C ARG A 97 6.82 -8.57 -7.71
N ARG A 98 7.91 -8.01 -7.19
CA ARG A 98 8.80 -8.73 -6.26
C ARG A 98 8.02 -9.20 -5.01
N PRO A 99 8.35 -10.36 -4.43
CA PRO A 99 7.65 -10.90 -3.26
C PRO A 99 7.48 -9.90 -2.11
N ALA A 100 8.52 -9.14 -1.75
CA ALA A 100 8.41 -8.12 -0.70
C ALA A 100 7.34 -7.05 -1.00
N SER A 101 7.24 -6.61 -2.26
CA SER A 101 6.23 -5.66 -2.72
C SER A 101 4.82 -6.24 -2.71
N VAL A 102 4.69 -7.55 -2.94
CA VAL A 102 3.44 -8.30 -2.79
C VAL A 102 3.05 -8.40 -1.32
N GLY A 103 4.00 -8.71 -0.42
CA GLY A 103 3.79 -8.70 1.04
C GLY A 103 3.34 -7.34 1.57
N GLN A 104 3.79 -6.22 0.99
CA GLN A 104 3.29 -4.89 1.37
C GLN A 104 1.80 -4.69 1.05
N VAL A 105 1.25 -5.38 0.05
CA VAL A 105 -0.19 -5.34 -0.25
C VAL A 105 -0.99 -5.95 0.89
N SER A 106 -0.52 -7.05 1.51
CA SER A 106 -1.23 -7.65 2.65
C SER A 106 -1.14 -6.78 3.92
N LEU A 107 -0.03 -6.05 4.15
CA LEU A 107 0.00 -5.03 5.22
C LEU A 107 -1.00 -3.88 4.96
N ARG A 108 -1.14 -3.43 3.71
CA ARG A 108 -2.14 -2.42 3.33
C ARG A 108 -3.57 -2.96 3.43
N TYR A 109 -3.80 -4.22 3.11
CA TYR A 109 -5.08 -4.88 3.30
C TYR A 109 -5.57 -4.69 4.75
N PHE A 110 -4.74 -5.06 5.74
CA PHE A 110 -5.10 -4.89 7.16
C PHE A 110 -5.32 -3.42 7.53
N LYS A 111 -4.48 -2.50 7.03
CA LYS A 111 -4.70 -1.05 7.20
C LYS A 111 -6.09 -0.63 6.72
N PHE A 112 -6.53 -1.09 5.56
CA PHE A 112 -7.84 -0.75 5.01
C PHE A 112 -8.98 -1.36 5.82
N LEU A 113 -8.84 -2.60 6.32
CA LEU A 113 -9.81 -3.18 7.26
C LEU A 113 -9.99 -2.30 8.51
N LEU A 114 -8.87 -1.81 9.06
CA LEU A 114 -8.88 -0.90 10.22
C LEU A 114 -9.51 0.47 9.89
N ARG A 115 -9.64 0.83 8.61
CA ARG A 115 -10.33 2.04 8.14
C ARG A 115 -11.80 1.80 7.79
N GLY A 116 -12.33 0.60 8.06
CA GLY A 116 -13.73 0.25 7.83
C GLY A 116 -14.02 -0.35 6.46
N PHE A 117 -13.01 -0.53 5.60
CA PHE A 117 -13.22 -1.17 4.31
C PHE A 117 -13.54 -2.65 4.48
N GLN A 118 -14.42 -3.16 3.62
CA GLN A 118 -14.85 -4.56 3.59
C GLN A 118 -14.28 -5.27 2.35
N PRO A 119 -13.55 -6.38 2.52
CA PRO A 119 -13.04 -7.13 1.39
C PRO A 119 -14.10 -8.05 0.83
N THR A 120 -14.09 -8.23 -0.50
CA THR A 120 -14.89 -9.30 -1.09
C THR A 120 -14.34 -10.68 -0.78
N ALA A 121 -15.18 -11.70 -0.92
CA ALA A 121 -14.76 -13.09 -0.73
C ALA A 121 -13.57 -13.47 -1.63
N ALA A 122 -13.60 -13.03 -2.90
CA ALA A 122 -12.49 -13.23 -3.84
C ALA A 122 -11.20 -12.54 -3.38
N THR A 123 -11.30 -11.30 -2.87
CA THR A 123 -10.15 -10.56 -2.35
C THR A 123 -9.57 -11.21 -1.11
N ARG A 124 -10.42 -11.58 -0.14
CA ARG A 124 -9.98 -12.30 1.07
C ARG A 124 -9.22 -13.56 0.70
N LYS A 125 -9.81 -14.40 -0.17
CA LYS A 125 -9.19 -15.63 -0.65
C LYS A 125 -7.84 -15.35 -1.31
N ALA A 126 -7.79 -14.39 -2.24
CA ALA A 126 -6.56 -14.04 -2.93
C ALA A 126 -5.48 -13.56 -1.94
N ILE A 127 -5.81 -12.67 -1.00
CA ILE A 127 -4.88 -12.15 0.00
C ILE A 127 -4.30 -13.29 0.85
N GLU A 128 -5.15 -14.21 1.32
CA GLU A 128 -4.74 -15.34 2.16
C GLU A 128 -3.87 -16.35 1.40
N GLU A 129 -4.23 -16.68 0.16
CA GLU A 129 -3.53 -17.70 -0.62
C GLU A 129 -2.25 -17.19 -1.31
N ARG A 130 -2.21 -15.91 -1.73
CA ARG A 130 -1.17 -15.39 -2.63
C ARG A 130 -0.34 -14.24 -2.07
N PHE A 131 -0.87 -13.43 -1.13
CA PHE A 131 -0.19 -12.21 -0.67
C PHE A 131 0.38 -12.33 0.73
N ILE A 132 -0.35 -12.93 1.66
CA ILE A 132 0.13 -13.20 3.03
C ILE A 132 1.40 -14.06 3.03
N PRO A 133 1.54 -15.13 2.24
CA PRO A 133 2.78 -15.92 2.20
C PRO A 133 4.03 -15.10 1.86
N CYS A 134 3.87 -14.04 1.06
CA CYS A 134 4.95 -13.13 0.68
C CYS A 134 5.40 -12.18 1.81
N LEU A 135 4.73 -12.15 2.96
CA LEU A 135 5.22 -11.43 4.14
C LEU A 135 6.59 -11.94 4.62
N SER A 136 6.89 -13.21 4.37
CA SER A 136 8.21 -13.82 4.64
C SER A 136 9.37 -13.16 3.88
N ALA A 137 9.08 -12.45 2.79
CA ALA A 137 10.08 -11.71 2.02
C ALA A 137 10.41 -10.31 2.60
N LEU A 138 9.70 -9.88 3.65
CA LEU A 138 9.96 -8.64 4.37
C LEU A 138 10.66 -8.98 5.70
N THR A 139 11.69 -8.22 6.05
CA THR A 139 12.32 -8.36 7.38
C THR A 139 11.38 -7.87 8.48
N ASP A 140 11.65 -8.24 9.74
CA ASP A 140 10.93 -7.68 10.90
C ASP A 140 11.00 -6.16 10.93
N ALA A 141 12.17 -5.59 10.63
CA ALA A 141 12.36 -4.15 10.56
C ALA A 141 11.48 -3.50 9.47
N ASP A 142 11.37 -4.12 8.29
CA ASP A 142 10.52 -3.63 7.20
C ASP A 142 9.04 -3.68 7.58
N ARG A 143 8.59 -4.80 8.15
CA ARG A 143 7.20 -4.98 8.61
C ARG A 143 6.86 -3.97 9.70
N LEU A 144 7.72 -3.83 10.70
CA LEU A 144 7.58 -2.86 11.79
C LEU A 144 7.52 -1.42 11.25
N GLY A 145 8.45 -1.05 10.37
CA GLY A 145 8.51 0.27 9.76
C GLY A 145 7.27 0.59 8.92
N TYR A 146 6.69 -0.42 8.25
CA TYR A 146 5.45 -0.26 7.51
C TYR A 146 4.26 -0.06 8.44
N ILE A 147 4.10 -0.93 9.44
CA ILE A 147 3.02 -0.89 10.43
C ILE A 147 3.05 0.45 11.20
N LYS A 148 4.22 0.86 11.71
CA LYS A 148 4.42 2.17 12.35
C LYS A 148 3.96 3.31 11.46
N ARG A 149 4.41 3.36 10.21
CA ARG A 149 4.09 4.49 9.31
C ARG A 149 2.64 4.48 8.81
N GLN A 150 2.11 3.31 8.50
CA GLN A 150 0.88 3.18 7.69
C GLN A 150 -0.37 2.90 8.51
N ILE A 151 -0.21 2.23 9.67
CA ILE A 151 -1.30 1.92 10.59
C ILE A 151 -1.30 2.93 11.74
N PHE A 152 -0.17 3.05 12.45
CA PHE A 152 -0.11 3.86 13.68
C PHE A 152 0.28 5.33 13.47
N GLY A 153 0.96 5.66 12.37
CA GLY A 153 1.64 6.96 12.22
C GLY A 153 0.72 8.18 12.13
N LYS A 154 -0.60 7.97 11.98
CA LYS A 154 -1.62 9.04 12.01
C LYS A 154 -2.53 8.99 13.25
N LEU A 155 -2.27 8.06 14.17
CA LEU A 155 -3.05 7.87 15.38
C LEU A 155 -2.36 8.54 16.57
N ALA A 156 -3.15 9.12 17.46
CA ALA A 156 -2.65 9.58 18.75
C ALA A 156 -2.17 8.39 19.59
N ALA A 157 -1.19 8.60 20.48
CA ALA A 157 -0.64 7.53 21.31
C ALA A 157 -1.72 6.80 22.14
N SER A 158 -2.74 7.52 22.58
CA SER A 158 -3.90 6.96 23.29
C SER A 158 -4.71 5.95 22.47
N GLU A 159 -4.63 6.00 21.14
CA GLU A 159 -5.37 5.13 20.22
C GLU A 159 -4.57 3.87 19.83
N HIS A 160 -3.28 3.79 20.20
CA HIS A 160 -2.40 2.70 19.74
C HIS A 160 -2.82 1.34 20.30
N ALA A 161 -3.26 1.28 21.55
CA ALA A 161 -3.72 0.04 22.17
C ALA A 161 -4.97 -0.53 21.46
N ASP A 162 -5.95 0.32 21.16
CA ASP A 162 -7.15 -0.06 20.39
C ASP A 162 -6.79 -0.51 18.97
N ALA A 163 -5.97 0.27 18.27
CA ALA A 163 -5.55 -0.07 16.91
C ALA A 163 -4.77 -1.39 16.86
N LYS A 164 -3.94 -1.69 17.86
CA LYS A 164 -3.27 -2.99 17.99
C LYS A 164 -4.28 -4.12 18.19
N ALA A 165 -5.23 -3.97 19.10
CA ALA A 165 -6.26 -4.99 19.35
C ALA A 165 -7.11 -5.26 18.09
N ARG A 166 -7.46 -4.22 17.34
CA ARG A 166 -8.19 -4.33 16.07
C ARG A 166 -7.36 -4.97 14.97
N LEU A 167 -6.06 -4.66 14.90
CA LEU A 167 -5.14 -5.34 13.99
C LEU A 167 -5.03 -6.82 14.31
N GLU A 168 -4.85 -7.16 15.59
CA GLU A 168 -4.79 -8.55 16.06
C GLU A 168 -6.07 -9.32 15.69
N ALA A 169 -7.24 -8.75 15.95
CA ALA A 169 -8.52 -9.34 15.59
C ALA A 169 -8.65 -9.53 14.06
N ALA A 170 -8.24 -8.53 13.26
CA ALA A 170 -8.27 -8.61 11.81
C ALA A 170 -7.35 -9.72 11.28
N VAL A 171 -6.12 -9.81 11.80
CA VAL A 171 -5.14 -10.84 11.42
C VAL A 171 -5.63 -12.23 11.83
N LYS A 172 -6.15 -12.40 13.06
CA LYS A 172 -6.69 -13.67 13.55
C LYS A 172 -7.98 -14.11 12.86
N SER A 173 -8.66 -13.20 12.14
CA SER A 173 -9.82 -13.55 11.31
C SER A 173 -9.46 -14.24 10.00
N CYS A 174 -8.18 -14.22 9.60
CA CYS A 174 -7.70 -14.93 8.43
C CYS A 174 -7.59 -16.44 8.69
N THR A 175 -7.69 -17.24 7.63
CA THR A 175 -7.54 -18.70 7.73
C THR A 175 -6.09 -19.16 7.95
N VAL A 176 -5.13 -18.25 7.84
CA VAL A 176 -3.69 -18.54 8.00
C VAL A 176 -3.33 -18.66 9.49
N THR A 177 -3.22 -19.90 9.96
CA THR A 177 -2.83 -20.24 11.34
C THR A 177 -1.46 -19.63 11.69
N GLY A 178 -1.32 -19.14 12.93
CA GLY A 178 -0.03 -18.65 13.43
C GLY A 178 0.40 -17.27 12.92
N LEU A 179 -0.31 -16.69 11.93
CA LEU A 179 0.08 -15.44 11.26
C LEU A 179 0.37 -14.30 12.24
N TRP A 180 -0.47 -14.10 13.26
CA TRP A 180 -0.24 -13.09 14.28
C TRP A 180 1.07 -13.34 15.02
N ASN A 181 1.23 -14.51 15.62
CA ASN A 181 2.37 -14.86 16.46
C ASN A 181 3.69 -14.83 15.68
N GLU A 182 3.67 -15.25 14.41
CA GLU A 182 4.87 -15.38 13.58
C GLU A 182 5.27 -14.05 12.90
N CYS A 183 4.29 -13.22 12.52
CA CYS A 183 4.55 -12.06 11.67
C CYS A 183 4.28 -10.70 12.30
N PHE A 184 3.46 -10.63 13.36
CA PHE A 184 2.99 -9.36 13.92
C PHE A 184 3.30 -9.20 15.41
N GLU A 185 3.15 -10.26 16.21
CA GLU A 185 3.41 -10.24 17.65
C GLU A 185 4.84 -9.79 18.00
N PRO A 186 5.91 -10.33 17.35
CA PRO A 186 7.29 -9.97 17.72
C PRO A 186 7.58 -8.48 17.52
N ILE A 187 6.90 -7.85 16.56
CA ILE A 187 7.13 -6.46 16.18
C ILE A 187 6.12 -5.48 16.82
N CYS A 188 4.90 -5.93 17.12
CA CYS A 188 3.88 -5.10 17.77
C CYS A 188 3.97 -5.13 19.31
N GLY A 189 4.71 -6.08 19.89
CA GLY A 189 5.00 -6.12 21.33
C GLY A 189 5.77 -4.88 21.80
N GLU A 190 6.72 -4.41 21.00
CA GLU A 190 7.60 -3.26 21.29
C GLU A 190 6.94 -1.89 21.08
N MET A 191 5.72 -1.82 20.53
CA MET A 191 5.07 -0.57 20.13
C MET A 191 4.17 0.05 21.21
N CYS A 192 3.85 -0.68 22.27
CA CYS A 192 2.92 -0.24 23.33
C CYS A 192 3.62 0.07 24.67
N THR A 193 4.96 0.12 24.69
CA THR A 193 5.78 0.61 25.80
C THR A 193 6.35 1.97 25.49
#